data_AF-A0A2J8JUF2-F1
#
_entry.id   AF-A0A2J8JUF2-F1
#
_cell.length_a   1.000
_cell.length_b   1.000
_cell.length_c   1.000
_cell.angle_alpha   90.00
_cell.angle_beta   90.00
_cell.angle_gamma   90.00
#
_symmetry.space_group_name_H-M   'P 1'
#
loop_
_entity.id
_entity.type
_entity.pdbx_description
1 polymer ?
#
loop_
_entity_poly.entity_id
_entity_poly.type
_entity_poly.pdbx_seq_one_letter_code
_entity_poly.pdbx_strand_id
1 'polypeptide(L)'
;MGGVKALTIDHLAVNDVMPESLRGEGQGLVCDLCNDREVEKRCQTCKANLCHFCCQAHRRQKKTTYHTMVDLKDLKGYSRIGKPILCPVHPAEELRLFCEFCDRPVCRDCVVGEHREHPCDFTSNVIHKHGDSVWELLKGTQPHVEALEEALAQIHIMNSALQKQVEAVAADVRTFSEGYIKAIEEHRDKLLKQLEDIRAQKENSLQLQKAQLEQLLADMRTGVEFTEHLLTSGSDLEILITKRVVVERLRKLNKVQYSARPGVNDKIRFCPQEKAGQCRGYEIYGTINTKEVDPAKCVLQGE
;
A
#
# COMPACT_ATOMS: atom_id res chain seq x y z
N MET A 1 -31.25 29.90 -1.15
CA MET A 1 -32.62 29.89 -0.60
C MET A 1 -33.07 28.44 -0.52
N GLY A 2 -32.98 27.82 0.65
CA GLY A 2 -33.25 26.39 0.83
C GLY A 2 -33.36 26.14 2.32
N GLY A 3 -34.57 26.30 2.85
CA GLY A 3 -34.90 26.00 4.23
C GLY A 3 -35.98 24.94 4.28
N VAL A 4 -36.33 24.50 5.48
CA VAL A 4 -37.33 23.45 5.77
C VAL A 4 -38.67 23.65 5.03
N LYS A 5 -39.00 24.89 4.65
CA LYS A 5 -40.18 25.27 3.85
C LYS A 5 -40.18 24.77 2.39
N ALA A 6 -39.04 24.34 1.86
CA ALA A 6 -38.91 23.80 0.49
C ALA A 6 -39.02 22.26 0.43
N LEU A 7 -39.17 21.60 1.59
CA LEU A 7 -39.33 20.16 1.66
C LEU A 7 -40.80 19.82 1.44
N THR A 8 -41.10 19.17 0.31
CA THR A 8 -42.41 18.59 0.04
C THR A 8 -42.60 17.32 0.86
N ILE A 9 -43.82 17.07 1.34
CA ILE A 9 -44.17 15.82 2.03
C ILE A 9 -43.87 14.67 1.07
N ASP A 10 -43.08 13.69 1.53
CA ASP A 10 -42.81 12.48 0.77
C ASP A 10 -44.03 11.56 0.82
N HIS A 11 -44.95 11.78 -0.13
CA HIS A 11 -46.17 11.00 -0.25
C HIS A 11 -45.91 9.53 -0.63
N LEU A 12 -44.73 9.20 -1.19
CA LEU A 12 -44.34 7.82 -1.46
C LEU A 12 -43.97 7.13 -0.15
N ALA A 13 -43.09 7.74 0.66
CA ALA A 13 -42.74 7.22 1.99
C ALA A 13 -43.97 7.12 2.93
N VAL A 14 -44.89 8.08 2.89
CA VAL A 14 -46.13 8.02 3.69
C VAL A 14 -47.02 6.84 3.28
N ASN A 15 -47.04 6.48 2.00
CA ASN A 15 -47.80 5.34 1.50
C ASN A 15 -47.08 4.01 1.77
N ASP A 16 -45.75 3.99 1.81
CA ASP A 16 -44.94 2.81 2.09
C ASP A 16 -44.91 2.43 3.59
N VAL A 17 -44.94 3.42 4.50
CA VAL A 17 -44.96 3.21 5.95
C VAL A 17 -46.35 2.81 6.49
N MET A 18 -47.43 3.08 5.74
CA MET A 18 -48.81 2.69 6.09
C MET A 18 -48.99 1.16 6.23
N PRO A 19 -48.54 0.30 5.29
CA PRO A 19 -48.60 -1.14 5.46
C PRO A 19 -47.63 -1.70 6.51
N GLU A 20 -46.57 -0.97 6.88
CA GLU A 20 -45.65 -1.37 7.95
C GLU A 20 -46.23 -1.08 9.34
N SER A 21 -46.99 0.01 9.50
CA SER A 21 -47.82 0.25 10.69
C SER A 21 -48.93 -0.78 10.87
N LEU A 22 -49.28 -1.53 9.82
CA LEU A 22 -50.19 -2.68 9.85
C LEU A 22 -49.49 -4.01 10.19
N ARG A 23 -48.16 -4.03 10.26
CA ARG A 23 -47.33 -5.20 10.58
C ARG A 23 -46.58 -5.08 11.90
N GLY A 24 -46.61 -3.92 12.56
CA GLY A 24 -46.12 -3.76 13.92
C GLY A 24 -46.94 -4.63 14.88
N GLU A 25 -46.26 -5.54 15.58
CA GLU A 25 -46.87 -6.38 16.61
C GLU A 25 -47.54 -5.49 17.68
N GLY A 26 -48.88 -5.45 17.70
CA GLY A 26 -49.63 -5.01 18.87
C GLY A 26 -50.80 -4.02 18.71
N GLN A 27 -51.19 -3.55 17.52
CA GLN A 27 -52.45 -2.80 17.34
C GLN A 27 -53.16 -3.19 16.04
N GLY A 28 -54.08 -4.16 16.12
CA GLY A 28 -54.93 -4.52 14.98
C GLY A 28 -55.87 -3.37 14.58
N LEU A 29 -56.11 -3.20 13.28
CA LEU A 29 -57.15 -2.29 12.79
C LEU A 29 -58.50 -2.68 13.41
N VAL A 30 -59.18 -1.73 14.04
CA VAL A 30 -60.54 -1.91 14.56
C VAL A 30 -61.58 -1.41 13.56
N CYS A 31 -62.75 -2.02 13.58
CA CYS A 31 -63.86 -1.71 12.69
C CYS A 31 -64.33 -0.26 12.83
N ASP A 32 -64.34 0.50 11.75
CA ASP A 32 -64.75 1.92 11.73
C ASP A 32 -66.20 2.16 12.21
N LEU A 33 -67.05 1.11 12.17
CA LEU A 33 -68.46 1.18 12.57
C LEU A 33 -68.72 0.78 14.02
N CYS A 34 -67.89 -0.07 14.62
CA CYS A 34 -68.12 -0.56 15.98
C CYS A 34 -66.95 -0.36 16.95
N ASN A 35 -65.79 0.09 16.47
CA ASN A 35 -64.55 0.35 17.21
C ASN A 35 -64.05 -0.77 18.13
N ASP A 36 -64.55 -1.99 17.95
CA ASP A 36 -64.41 -3.06 18.95
C ASP A 36 -63.83 -4.36 18.36
N ARG A 37 -64.01 -4.58 17.05
CA ARG A 37 -63.65 -5.86 16.40
C ARG A 37 -62.62 -5.65 15.31
N GLU A 38 -61.75 -6.65 15.15
CA GLU A 38 -60.75 -6.67 14.09
C GLU A 38 -61.39 -6.55 12.71
N VAL A 39 -60.74 -5.79 11.85
CA VAL A 39 -61.18 -5.56 10.48
C VAL A 39 -60.85 -6.77 9.62
N GLU A 40 -61.83 -7.25 8.85
CA GLU A 40 -61.62 -8.30 7.87
C GLU A 40 -61.67 -7.79 6.43
N LYS A 41 -62.54 -6.81 6.16
CA LYS A 41 -62.85 -6.36 4.79
C LYS A 41 -62.92 -4.84 4.70
N ARG A 42 -62.44 -4.28 3.60
CA ARG A 42 -62.56 -2.85 3.29
C ARG A 42 -63.57 -2.63 2.18
N CYS A 43 -64.50 -1.71 2.40
CA CYS A 43 -65.40 -1.19 1.38
C CYS A 43 -64.65 -0.20 0.49
N GLN A 44 -64.42 -0.51 -0.78
CA GLN A 44 -63.72 0.40 -1.69
C GLN A 44 -64.52 1.64 -2.07
N THR A 45 -65.86 1.54 -2.03
CA THR A 45 -66.77 2.64 -2.36
C THR A 45 -66.87 3.65 -1.21
N CYS A 46 -67.01 3.16 0.04
CA CYS A 46 -67.08 4.02 1.23
C CYS A 46 -65.72 4.32 1.86
N LYS A 47 -64.65 3.65 1.40
CA LYS A 47 -63.31 3.72 2.00
C LYS A 47 -63.31 3.39 3.50
N ALA A 48 -64.20 2.48 3.92
CA ALA A 48 -64.41 2.07 5.32
C ALA A 48 -63.92 0.63 5.58
N ASN A 49 -63.28 0.43 6.72
CA ASN A 49 -62.73 -0.81 7.24
C ASN A 49 -63.76 -1.48 8.18
N LEU A 50 -64.29 -2.63 7.78
CA LEU A 50 -65.37 -3.32 8.49
C LEU A 50 -64.93 -4.69 9.02
N CYS A 51 -65.29 -5.00 10.26
CA CYS A 51 -65.25 -6.38 10.78
C CYS A 51 -66.29 -7.24 10.05
N HIS A 52 -66.21 -8.56 10.21
CA HIS A 52 -67.14 -9.52 9.61
C HIS A 52 -68.62 -9.10 9.75
N PHE A 53 -69.04 -8.77 10.98
CA PHE A 53 -70.42 -8.44 11.30
C PHE A 53 -70.87 -7.12 10.67
N CYS A 54 -70.05 -6.08 10.81
CA CYS A 54 -70.34 -4.77 10.23
C CYS A 54 -70.32 -4.82 8.70
N CYS A 55 -69.48 -5.65 8.08
CA CYS A 55 -69.49 -5.90 6.64
C CYS A 55 -70.81 -6.54 6.19
N GLN A 56 -71.29 -7.55 6.91
CA GLN A 56 -72.57 -8.18 6.59
C GLN A 56 -73.74 -7.21 6.75
N ALA A 57 -73.75 -6.42 7.83
CA ALA A 57 -74.76 -5.39 8.03
C ALA A 57 -74.72 -4.34 6.91
N HIS A 58 -73.52 -3.85 6.58
CA HIS A 58 -73.29 -2.89 5.49
C HIS A 58 -73.81 -3.40 4.15
N ARG A 59 -73.63 -4.68 3.83
CA ARG A 59 -74.15 -5.27 2.58
C ARG A 59 -75.67 -5.46 2.55
N ARG A 60 -76.31 -5.56 3.72
CA ARG A 60 -77.77 -5.75 3.85
C ARG A 60 -78.56 -4.45 3.75
N GLN A 61 -77.91 -3.29 3.87
CA GLN A 61 -78.58 -2.00 3.72
C GLN A 61 -78.80 -1.67 2.23
N LYS A 62 -79.99 -1.17 1.88
CA LYS A 62 -80.37 -0.85 0.49
C LYS A 62 -79.38 0.08 -0.24
N LYS A 63 -78.75 1.00 0.49
CA LYS A 63 -77.85 2.03 -0.06
C LYS A 63 -76.41 1.56 -0.29
N THR A 64 -76.02 0.42 0.29
CA THR A 64 -74.62 -0.03 0.34
C THR A 64 -74.46 -1.47 -0.11
N THR A 65 -75.55 -2.10 -0.59
CA THR A 65 -75.57 -3.48 -1.07
C THR A 65 -74.70 -3.71 -2.31
N TYR A 66 -74.57 -2.67 -3.16
CA TYR A 66 -73.76 -2.68 -4.38
C TYR A 66 -72.32 -2.21 -4.15
N HIS A 67 -71.91 -1.93 -2.91
CA HIS A 67 -70.55 -1.49 -2.63
C HIS A 67 -69.55 -2.65 -2.70
N THR A 68 -68.41 -2.38 -3.34
CA THR A 68 -67.35 -3.37 -3.53
C THR A 68 -66.59 -3.58 -2.22
N MET A 69 -66.58 -4.81 -1.71
CA MET A 69 -65.79 -5.18 -0.53
C MET A 69 -64.58 -5.99 -0.97
N VAL A 70 -63.41 -5.68 -0.41
CA VAL A 70 -62.17 -6.41 -0.63
C VAL A 70 -61.65 -6.92 0.70
N ASP A 71 -61.28 -8.19 0.73
CA ASP A 71 -60.67 -8.82 1.89
C ASP A 71 -59.29 -8.21 2.15
N LEU A 72 -59.00 -7.90 3.42
CA LEU A 72 -57.72 -7.28 3.81
C LEU A 72 -56.52 -8.16 3.45
N LYS A 73 -56.71 -9.48 3.41
CA LYS A 73 -55.67 -10.47 3.06
C LYS A 73 -55.29 -10.42 1.58
N ASP A 74 -56.20 -9.98 0.71
CA ASP A 74 -56.03 -9.94 -0.74
C ASP A 74 -55.49 -8.58 -1.24
N LEU A 75 -55.30 -7.61 -0.33
CA LEU A 75 -54.70 -6.30 -0.64
C LEU A 75 -53.21 -6.37 -0.99
N LYS A 76 -52.55 -7.54 -0.85
CA LYS A 76 -51.13 -7.75 -1.22
C LYS A 76 -50.83 -7.51 -2.71
N GLY A 77 -51.85 -7.46 -3.58
CA GLY A 77 -51.71 -7.11 -5.01
C GLY A 77 -52.19 -5.71 -5.39
N TYR A 78 -52.74 -4.92 -4.46
CA TYR A 78 -53.31 -3.57 -4.69
C TYR A 78 -52.65 -2.50 -3.81
N SER A 79 -51.33 -2.58 -3.64
CA SER A 79 -50.49 -1.67 -2.84
C SER A 79 -50.45 -0.20 -3.33
N ARG A 80 -51.41 0.24 -4.15
CA ARG A 80 -51.50 1.61 -4.69
C ARG A 80 -52.80 2.33 -4.33
N ILE A 81 -53.48 1.94 -3.24
CA ILE A 81 -54.56 2.78 -2.69
C ILE A 81 -53.90 3.79 -1.72
N GLY A 82 -53.15 4.73 -2.28
CA GLY A 82 -52.60 5.86 -1.52
C GLY A 82 -53.75 6.66 -0.89
N LYS A 83 -53.51 7.25 0.28
CA LYS A 83 -54.48 8.17 0.87
C LYS A 83 -54.73 9.33 -0.10
N PRO A 84 -55.98 9.83 -0.21
CA PRO A 84 -56.25 11.02 -1.02
C PRO A 84 -55.34 12.15 -0.52
N ILE A 85 -54.59 12.76 -1.43
CA ILE A 85 -53.73 13.90 -1.11
C ILE A 85 -54.64 15.13 -1.06
N LEU A 86 -54.80 15.70 0.13
CA LEU A 86 -55.68 16.84 0.38
C LEU A 86 -55.00 18.14 -0.01
N CYS A 87 -55.79 19.12 -0.46
CA CYS A 87 -55.28 20.42 -0.83
C CYS A 87 -54.81 21.18 0.43
N PRO A 88 -53.59 21.74 0.44
CA PRO A 88 -53.09 22.49 1.58
C PRO A 88 -53.87 23.80 1.83
N VAL A 89 -54.49 24.36 0.77
CA VAL A 89 -55.32 25.57 0.84
C VAL A 89 -56.77 25.25 1.19
N HIS A 90 -57.27 24.10 0.71
CA HIS A 90 -58.64 23.63 0.92
C HIS A 90 -58.62 22.23 1.56
N PRO A 91 -58.45 22.11 2.88
CA PRO A 91 -58.18 20.82 3.53
C PRO A 91 -59.28 19.76 3.38
N ALA A 92 -60.50 20.16 3.02
CA ALA A 92 -61.61 19.25 2.76
C ALA A 92 -61.62 18.67 1.34
N GLU A 93 -60.82 19.25 0.43
CA GLU A 93 -60.81 18.90 -1.00
C GLU A 93 -59.58 18.09 -1.38
N GLU A 94 -59.75 17.12 -2.28
CA GLU A 94 -58.67 16.29 -2.80
C GLU A 94 -58.02 16.92 -4.04
N LEU A 95 -56.69 16.80 -4.15
CA LEU A 95 -55.95 17.17 -5.36
C LEU A 95 -56.20 16.13 -6.46
N ARG A 96 -57.02 16.49 -7.45
CA ARG A 96 -57.39 15.62 -8.60
C ARG A 96 -57.12 16.24 -9.96
N LEU A 97 -56.76 17.52 -10.00
CA LEU A 97 -56.50 18.29 -11.21
C LEU A 97 -55.02 18.70 -11.23
N PHE A 98 -54.47 18.96 -12.40
CA PHE A 98 -53.11 19.43 -12.59
C PHE A 98 -53.15 20.70 -13.44
N CYS A 99 -52.53 21.77 -12.96
CA CYS A 99 -52.44 23.03 -13.68
C CYS A 99 -51.13 23.05 -14.48
N GLU A 100 -51.20 22.91 -15.81
CA GLU A 100 -50.00 22.82 -16.67
C GLU A 100 -49.16 24.10 -16.63
N PHE A 101 -49.81 25.27 -16.51
CA PHE A 101 -49.10 26.55 -16.46
C PHE A 101 -48.32 26.75 -15.15
N CYS A 102 -48.79 26.19 -14.04
CA CYS A 102 -48.17 26.32 -12.73
C CYS A 102 -47.37 25.09 -12.31
N ASP A 103 -47.34 24.05 -13.16
CA ASP A 103 -46.68 22.76 -12.93
C ASP A 103 -46.96 22.15 -11.55
N ARG A 104 -48.23 22.20 -11.11
CA ARG A 104 -48.62 21.71 -9.76
C ARG A 104 -50.01 21.09 -9.72
N PRO A 105 -50.24 20.09 -8.85
CA PRO A 105 -51.57 19.55 -8.60
C PRO A 105 -52.46 20.57 -7.85
N VAL A 106 -53.74 20.63 -8.21
CA VAL A 106 -54.74 21.57 -7.67
C VAL A 106 -56.08 20.85 -7.38
N CYS A 107 -56.89 21.39 -6.48
CA CYS A 107 -58.27 20.91 -6.25
C CYS A 107 -59.30 21.72 -7.04
N ARG A 108 -60.58 21.36 -6.96
CA ARG A 108 -61.66 22.05 -7.68
C ARG A 108 -61.80 23.52 -7.26
N ASP A 109 -61.70 23.80 -5.96
CA ASP A 109 -61.79 25.16 -5.42
C ASP A 109 -60.62 26.04 -5.89
N CYS A 110 -59.41 25.47 -5.98
CA CYS A 110 -58.26 26.17 -6.55
C CYS A 110 -58.48 26.58 -8.01
N VAL A 111 -59.16 25.75 -8.81
CA VAL A 111 -59.47 26.05 -10.22
C VAL A 111 -60.50 27.16 -10.34
N VAL A 112 -61.50 27.25 -9.46
CA VAL A 112 -62.46 28.35 -9.50
C VAL A 112 -61.85 29.67 -9.02
N GLY A 113 -60.88 29.59 -8.09
CA GLY A 113 -60.16 30.73 -7.54
C GLY A 113 -58.88 31.08 -8.32
N GLU A 114 -57.73 30.77 -7.74
CA GLU A 114 -56.40 31.22 -8.20
C GLU A 114 -56.00 30.69 -9.59
N HIS A 115 -56.58 29.58 -10.05
CA HIS A 115 -56.23 28.94 -11.33
C HIS A 115 -57.32 29.07 -12.41
N ARG A 116 -58.22 30.05 -12.27
CA ARG A 116 -59.40 30.21 -13.14
C ARG A 116 -59.10 30.31 -14.63
N GLU A 117 -57.98 30.92 -14.99
CA GLU A 117 -57.59 31.13 -16.39
C GLU A 117 -56.45 30.20 -16.84
N HIS A 118 -56.01 29.27 -15.98
CA HIS A 118 -54.93 28.35 -16.32
C HIS A 118 -55.46 27.04 -16.91
N PRO A 119 -54.73 26.42 -17.86
CA PRO A 119 -55.06 25.11 -18.39
C PRO A 119 -54.94 24.06 -17.28
N CYS A 120 -56.08 23.49 -16.88
CA CYS A 120 -56.16 22.45 -15.87
C CYS A 120 -56.90 21.23 -16.40
N ASP A 121 -56.34 20.04 -16.21
CA ASP A 121 -56.99 18.76 -16.56
C ASP A 121 -56.84 17.76 -15.41
N PHE A 122 -57.59 16.66 -15.44
CA PHE A 122 -57.48 15.61 -14.44
C PHE A 122 -56.08 15.01 -14.44
N THR A 123 -55.55 14.76 -13.25
CA THR A 123 -54.23 14.12 -13.07
C THR A 123 -54.16 12.79 -13.81
N SER A 124 -55.26 12.02 -13.87
CA SER A 124 -55.38 10.78 -14.63
C SER A 124 -55.16 10.94 -16.14
N ASN A 125 -55.46 12.11 -16.70
CA ASN A 125 -55.37 12.37 -18.13
C ASN A 125 -53.95 12.79 -18.51
N VAL A 126 -53.29 13.57 -17.66
CA VAL A 126 -51.97 14.15 -17.96
C VAL A 126 -50.79 13.31 -17.44
N ILE A 127 -51.02 12.41 -16.47
CA ILE A 127 -49.95 11.64 -15.82
C ILE A 127 -49.13 10.80 -16.79
N HIS A 128 -49.73 10.29 -17.87
CA HIS A 128 -49.00 9.54 -18.89
C HIS A 128 -47.94 10.41 -19.57
N LYS A 129 -48.31 11.60 -20.06
CA LYS A 129 -47.38 12.54 -20.71
C LYS A 129 -46.23 12.97 -19.79
N HIS A 130 -46.55 13.39 -18.56
CA HIS A 130 -45.54 13.83 -17.60
C HIS A 130 -44.70 12.65 -17.09
N GLY A 131 -45.32 11.50 -16.86
CA GLY A 131 -44.66 10.26 -16.45
C GLY A 131 -43.68 9.76 -17.51
N ASP A 132 -44.09 9.75 -18.78
CA ASP A 132 -43.24 9.34 -19.91
C ASP A 132 -42.02 10.25 -20.04
N SER A 133 -42.18 11.57 -19.87
CA SER A 133 -41.05 12.51 -19.87
C SER A 133 -40.05 12.23 -18.75
N VAL A 134 -40.52 11.90 -17.55
CA VAL A 134 -39.65 11.51 -16.43
C VAL A 134 -38.99 10.15 -16.71
N TRP A 135 -39.71 9.22 -17.34
CA TRP A 135 -39.19 7.90 -17.69
C TRP A 135 -38.08 7.98 -18.73
N GLU A 136 -38.22 8.83 -19.76
CA GLU A 136 -37.17 9.06 -20.75
C GLU A 136 -35.91 9.69 -20.12
N LEU A 137 -36.07 10.64 -19.20
CA LEU A 137 -34.94 11.20 -18.44
C LEU A 137 -34.26 10.13 -17.58
N LEU A 138 -35.03 9.27 -16.91
CA LEU A 138 -34.51 8.15 -16.12
C LEU A 138 -33.72 7.18 -17.01
N LYS A 139 -34.29 6.81 -18.16
CA LYS A 139 -33.65 5.93 -19.14
C LYS A 139 -32.36 6.52 -19.70
N GLY A 140 -32.30 7.84 -19.88
CA GLY A 140 -31.06 8.54 -20.24
C GLY A 140 -30.03 8.57 -19.10
N THR A 141 -30.48 8.60 -17.85
CA THR A 141 -29.61 8.68 -16.66
C THR A 141 -29.04 7.31 -16.26
N GLN A 142 -29.79 6.23 -16.45
CA GLN A 142 -29.41 4.89 -16.01
C GLN A 142 -28.03 4.43 -16.56
N PRO A 143 -27.72 4.60 -17.86
CA PRO A 143 -26.40 4.22 -18.40
C PRO A 143 -25.25 5.05 -17.80
N HIS A 144 -25.51 6.30 -17.39
CA HIS A 144 -24.49 7.10 -16.73
C HIS A 144 -24.14 6.57 -15.34
N VAL A 145 -25.13 6.03 -14.61
CA VAL A 145 -24.89 5.36 -13.32
C VAL A 145 -24.01 4.14 -13.51
N GLU A 146 -24.37 3.26 -14.45
CA GLU A 146 -23.60 2.04 -14.76
C GLU A 146 -22.17 2.37 -15.21
N ALA A 147 -22.01 3.37 -16.09
CA ALA A 147 -20.69 3.79 -16.55
C ALA A 147 -19.82 4.37 -15.40
N LEU A 148 -20.42 5.10 -14.46
CA LEU A 148 -19.70 5.63 -13.30
C LEU A 148 -19.31 4.52 -12.32
N GLU A 149 -20.20 3.56 -12.06
CA GLU A 149 -19.89 2.40 -11.22
C GLU A 149 -18.73 1.59 -11.80
N GLU A 150 -18.75 1.34 -13.11
CA GLU A 150 -17.67 0.65 -13.80
C GLU A 150 -16.35 1.45 -13.73
N ALA A 151 -16.39 2.75 -14.02
CA ALA A 151 -15.20 3.60 -13.96
C ALA A 151 -14.58 3.63 -12.56
N LEU A 152 -15.41 3.73 -11.50
CA LEU A 152 -14.93 3.70 -10.11
C LEU A 152 -14.32 2.34 -9.75
N ALA A 153 -14.93 1.24 -10.19
CA ALA A 153 -14.38 -0.10 -9.99
C ALA A 153 -13.02 -0.26 -10.69
N GLN A 154 -12.89 0.21 -11.94
CA GLN A 154 -11.63 0.18 -12.68
C GLN A 154 -10.55 1.03 -12.00
N ILE A 155 -10.88 2.24 -11.53
CA ILE A 155 -9.95 3.08 -10.78
C ILE A 155 -9.48 2.38 -9.50
N HIS A 156 -10.39 1.71 -8.78
CA HIS A 156 -10.05 0.97 -7.57
C HIS A 156 -9.06 -0.18 -7.86
N ILE A 157 -9.32 -0.97 -8.91
CA ILE A 157 -8.43 -2.06 -9.35
C ILE A 157 -7.06 -1.49 -9.72
N MET A 158 -7.03 -0.42 -10.51
CA MET A 158 -5.79 0.20 -10.95
C MET A 158 -4.97 0.73 -9.77
N ASN A 159 -5.62 1.38 -8.80
CA ASN A 159 -4.95 1.90 -7.62
C ASN A 159 -4.35 0.77 -6.76
N SER A 160 -5.07 -0.34 -6.60
CA SER A 160 -4.54 -1.52 -5.90
C SER A 160 -3.35 -2.13 -6.63
N ALA A 161 -3.43 -2.25 -7.95
CA ALA A 161 -2.32 -2.75 -8.77
C ALA A 161 -1.09 -1.84 -8.69
N LEU A 162 -1.29 -0.51 -8.75
CA LEU A 162 -0.24 0.48 -8.59
C LEU A 162 0.46 0.35 -7.23
N GLN A 163 -0.32 0.24 -6.15
CA GLN A 163 0.24 0.09 -4.80
C GLN A 163 1.11 -1.17 -4.69
N LYS A 164 0.64 -2.31 -5.20
CA LYS A 164 1.42 -3.55 -5.24
C LYS A 164 2.70 -3.40 -6.06
N GLN A 165 2.62 -2.71 -7.21
CA GLN A 165 3.78 -2.48 -8.07
C GLN A 165 4.82 -1.58 -7.38
N VAL A 166 4.39 -0.53 -6.68
CA VAL A 166 5.27 0.35 -5.89
C VAL A 166 5.97 -0.46 -4.80
N GLU A 167 5.24 -1.30 -4.07
CA GLU A 167 5.82 -2.16 -3.03
C GLU A 167 6.83 -3.17 -3.58
N ALA A 168 6.52 -3.78 -4.73
CA ALA A 168 7.41 -4.71 -5.42
C ALA A 168 8.71 -4.03 -5.87
N VAL A 169 8.60 -2.89 -6.57
CA VAL A 169 9.78 -2.12 -7.02
C VAL A 169 10.59 -1.62 -5.83
N ALA A 170 9.95 -1.18 -4.75
CA ALA A 170 10.65 -0.78 -3.53
C ALA A 170 11.40 -1.96 -2.89
N ALA A 171 10.86 -3.18 -2.96
CA ALA A 171 11.55 -4.39 -2.51
C ALA A 171 12.77 -4.70 -3.39
N ASP A 172 12.63 -4.61 -4.72
CA ASP A 172 13.74 -4.81 -5.66
C ASP A 172 14.90 -3.83 -5.42
N VAL A 173 14.59 -2.54 -5.20
CA VAL A 173 15.59 -1.51 -4.87
C VAL A 173 16.33 -1.84 -3.57
N ARG A 174 15.61 -2.30 -2.53
CA ARG A 174 16.22 -2.72 -1.26
C ARG A 174 17.13 -3.92 -1.46
N THR A 175 16.65 -4.96 -2.13
CA THR A 175 17.43 -6.18 -2.40
C THR A 175 18.68 -5.89 -3.24
N PHE A 176 18.57 -5.04 -4.26
CA PHE A 176 19.71 -4.60 -5.06
C PHE A 176 20.76 -3.87 -4.19
N SER A 177 20.31 -2.91 -3.37
CA SER A 177 21.19 -2.13 -2.50
C SER A 177 21.88 -3.00 -1.44
N GLU A 178 21.17 -3.92 -0.81
CA GLU A 178 21.73 -4.89 0.13
C GLU A 178 22.76 -5.81 -0.53
N GLY A 179 22.50 -6.23 -1.78
CA GLY A 179 23.46 -7.00 -2.57
C GLY A 179 24.76 -6.22 -2.81
N TYR A 180 24.65 -4.94 -3.15
CA TYR A 180 25.78 -4.06 -3.38
C TYR A 180 26.61 -3.82 -2.09
N ILE A 181 25.94 -3.57 -0.96
CA ILE A 181 26.59 -3.42 0.35
C ILE A 181 27.38 -4.68 0.71
N LYS A 182 26.77 -5.86 0.58
CA LYS A 182 27.44 -7.14 0.85
C LYS A 182 28.69 -7.34 -0.01
N ALA A 183 28.63 -6.98 -1.29
CA ALA A 183 29.79 -7.08 -2.18
C ALA A 183 30.94 -6.16 -1.74
N ILE A 184 30.63 -4.95 -1.29
CA ILE A 184 31.63 -4.02 -0.73
C ILE A 184 32.22 -4.55 0.57
N GLU A 185 31.40 -5.08 1.48
CA GLU A 185 31.85 -5.65 2.75
C GLU A 185 32.77 -6.86 2.54
N GLU A 186 32.41 -7.78 1.65
CA GLU A 186 33.24 -8.93 1.30
C GLU A 186 34.58 -8.50 0.69
N HIS A 187 34.57 -7.48 -0.17
CA HIS A 187 35.80 -6.93 -0.74
C HIS A 187 36.68 -6.26 0.31
N ARG A 188 36.09 -5.47 1.22
CA ARG A 188 36.80 -4.89 2.37
C ARG A 188 37.50 -5.98 3.18
N ASP A 189 36.78 -7.02 3.55
CA ASP A 189 37.32 -8.10 4.39
C ASP A 189 38.42 -8.88 3.67
N LYS A 190 38.28 -9.07 2.34
CA LYS A 190 39.33 -9.65 1.49
C LYS A 190 40.59 -8.79 1.46
N LEU A 191 40.46 -7.47 1.31
CA LEU A 191 41.60 -6.54 1.32
C LEU A 191 42.31 -6.54 2.68
N LEU A 192 41.56 -6.51 3.78
CA LEU A 192 42.13 -6.57 5.12
C LEU A 192 42.88 -7.88 5.36
N LYS A 193 42.32 -9.01 4.90
CA LYS A 193 43.02 -10.30 4.95
C LYS A 193 44.31 -10.29 4.12
N GLN A 194 44.25 -9.76 2.90
CA GLN A 194 45.44 -9.61 2.05
C GLN A 194 46.52 -8.75 2.72
N LEU A 195 46.13 -7.70 3.45
CA LEU A 195 47.07 -6.84 4.17
C LEU A 195 47.79 -7.61 5.30
N GLU A 196 47.05 -8.40 6.08
CA GLU A 196 47.64 -9.23 7.13
C GLU A 196 48.55 -10.32 6.54
N ASP A 197 48.17 -10.93 5.42
CA ASP A 197 49.00 -11.92 4.73
C ASP A 197 50.33 -11.28 4.25
N ILE A 198 50.28 -10.08 3.67
CA ILE A 198 51.47 -9.32 3.24
C ILE A 198 52.36 -8.99 4.44
N ARG A 199 51.76 -8.52 5.55
CA ARG A 199 52.48 -8.22 6.79
C ARG A 199 53.20 -9.46 7.31
N ALA A 200 52.47 -10.56 7.48
CA ALA A 200 53.03 -11.82 7.99
C ALA A 200 54.17 -12.32 7.10
N GLN A 201 54.02 -12.26 5.78
CA GLN A 201 55.08 -12.65 4.85
C GLN A 201 56.35 -11.80 4.99
N LYS A 202 56.20 -10.47 5.07
CA LYS A 202 57.33 -9.55 5.24
C LYS A 202 58.00 -9.74 6.60
N GLU A 203 57.22 -9.84 7.67
CA GLU A 203 57.73 -10.03 9.03
C GLU A 203 58.50 -11.35 9.17
N ASN A 204 57.95 -12.46 8.66
CA ASN A 204 58.64 -13.75 8.65
C ASN A 204 59.97 -13.71 7.89
N SER A 205 60.01 -13.00 6.75
CA SER A 205 61.24 -12.83 5.97
C SER A 205 62.31 -12.04 6.73
N LEU A 206 61.90 -10.98 7.44
CA LEU A 206 62.79 -10.17 8.27
C LEU A 206 63.29 -10.95 9.49
N GLN A 207 62.41 -11.70 10.17
CA GLN A 207 62.80 -12.53 11.32
C GLN A 207 63.78 -13.62 10.93
N LEU A 208 63.58 -14.28 9.79
CA LEU A 208 64.52 -15.27 9.27
C LEU A 208 65.88 -14.66 8.98
N GLN A 209 65.92 -13.52 8.27
CA GLN A 209 67.17 -12.82 7.98
C GLN A 209 67.88 -12.38 9.27
N LYS A 210 67.12 -11.85 10.25
CA LYS A 210 67.64 -11.44 11.55
C LYS A 210 68.29 -12.63 12.27
N ALA A 211 67.61 -13.77 12.37
CA ALA A 211 68.14 -14.96 13.05
C ALA A 211 69.44 -15.47 12.38
N GLN A 212 69.50 -15.44 11.04
CA GLN A 212 70.70 -15.80 10.29
C GLN A 212 71.87 -14.85 10.57
N LEU A 213 71.61 -13.53 10.61
CA LEU A 213 72.63 -12.53 10.92
C LEU A 213 73.09 -12.59 12.38
N GLU A 214 72.18 -12.82 13.34
CA GLU A 214 72.51 -12.99 14.75
C GLU A 214 73.39 -14.22 14.98
N GLN A 215 73.08 -15.35 14.33
CA GLN A 215 73.91 -16.55 14.38
C GLN A 215 75.30 -16.29 13.79
N LEU A 216 75.38 -15.68 12.61
CA LEU A 216 76.66 -15.34 11.98
C LEU A 216 77.48 -14.40 12.85
N LEU A 217 76.84 -13.39 13.46
CA LEU A 217 77.49 -12.45 14.37
C LEU A 217 78.04 -13.17 15.61
N ALA A 218 77.29 -14.11 16.20
CA ALA A 218 77.75 -14.91 17.32
C ALA A 218 78.98 -15.76 16.93
N ASP A 219 78.91 -16.46 15.80
CA ASP A 219 80.02 -17.30 15.31
C ASP A 219 81.29 -16.49 15.04
N MET A 220 81.13 -15.28 14.48
CA MET A 220 82.22 -14.33 14.25
C MET A 220 82.79 -13.79 15.57
N ARG A 221 81.94 -13.34 16.50
CA ARG A 221 82.38 -12.84 17.82
C ARG A 221 83.18 -13.88 18.59
N THR A 222 82.68 -15.10 18.71
CA THR A 222 83.42 -16.18 19.37
C THR A 222 84.76 -16.47 18.67
N GLY A 223 84.79 -16.43 17.34
CA GLY A 223 86.02 -16.60 16.57
C GLY A 223 87.05 -15.49 16.83
N VAL A 224 86.59 -14.24 16.88
CA VAL A 224 87.43 -13.07 17.16
C VAL A 224 87.92 -13.09 18.61
N GLU A 225 87.03 -13.19 19.59
CA GLU A 225 87.34 -13.18 21.02
C GLU A 225 88.35 -14.28 21.40
N PHE A 226 88.16 -15.51 20.91
CA PHE A 226 89.11 -16.59 21.14
C PHE A 226 90.48 -16.29 20.52
N THR A 227 90.51 -15.78 19.30
CA THR A 227 91.75 -15.46 18.60
C THR A 227 92.49 -14.32 19.28
N GLU A 228 91.79 -13.26 19.68
CA GLU A 228 92.37 -12.13 20.41
C GLU A 228 92.96 -12.61 21.74
N HIS A 229 92.20 -13.37 22.54
CA HIS A 229 92.68 -13.90 23.82
C HIS A 229 93.92 -14.80 23.65
N LEU A 230 93.91 -15.69 22.65
CA LEU A 230 95.04 -16.54 22.33
C LEU A 230 96.29 -15.72 21.97
N LEU A 231 96.13 -14.63 21.21
CA LEU A 231 97.24 -13.78 20.77
C LEU A 231 97.76 -12.85 21.87
N THR A 232 96.91 -12.42 22.81
CA THR A 232 97.32 -11.49 23.89
C THR A 232 97.85 -12.21 25.12
N SER A 233 97.31 -13.39 25.43
CA SER A 233 97.52 -14.06 26.73
C SER A 233 98.13 -15.46 26.60
N GLY A 234 98.15 -16.05 25.41
CA GLY A 234 98.69 -17.39 25.17
C GLY A 234 100.22 -17.40 25.07
N SER A 235 100.83 -18.52 25.46
CA SER A 235 102.26 -18.75 25.22
C SER A 235 102.57 -19.00 23.74
N ASP A 236 103.81 -18.77 23.32
CA ASP A 236 104.26 -19.03 21.93
C ASP A 236 103.93 -20.45 21.46
N LEU A 237 104.06 -21.44 22.34
CA LEU A 237 103.77 -22.84 22.02
C LEU A 237 102.26 -23.10 21.84
N GLU A 238 101.40 -22.55 22.71
CA GLU A 238 99.94 -22.69 22.59
C GLU A 238 99.42 -22.04 21.30
N ILE A 239 99.97 -20.87 20.93
CA ILE A 239 99.68 -20.18 19.67
C ILE A 239 100.06 -21.09 18.49
N LEU A 240 101.27 -21.67 18.49
CA LEU A 240 101.74 -22.52 17.38
C LEU A 240 100.92 -23.81 17.25
N ILE A 241 100.54 -24.45 18.36
CA ILE A 241 99.73 -25.67 18.37
C ILE A 241 98.32 -25.40 17.79
N THR A 242 97.71 -24.28 18.16
CA THR A 242 96.32 -23.95 17.77
C THR A 242 96.22 -23.20 16.43
N LYS A 243 97.32 -22.62 15.93
CA LYS A 243 97.42 -21.79 14.72
C LYS A 243 96.65 -22.35 13.53
N ARG A 244 96.84 -23.63 13.20
CA ARG A 244 96.24 -24.23 12.01
C ARG A 244 94.71 -24.16 12.06
N VAL A 245 94.13 -24.49 13.21
CA VAL A 245 92.67 -24.52 13.43
C VAL A 245 92.09 -23.11 13.39
N VAL A 246 92.73 -22.16 14.10
CA VAL A 246 92.31 -20.75 14.14
C VAL A 246 92.35 -20.12 12.74
N VAL A 247 93.47 -20.28 12.02
CA VAL A 247 93.63 -19.73 10.68
C VAL A 247 92.59 -20.31 9.71
N GLU A 248 92.31 -21.61 9.77
CA GLU A 248 91.27 -22.22 8.94
C GLU A 248 89.87 -21.65 9.26
N ARG A 249 89.54 -21.52 10.55
CA ARG A 249 88.25 -20.97 10.99
C ARG A 249 88.08 -19.51 10.54
N LEU A 250 89.07 -18.66 10.77
CA LEU A 250 89.02 -17.25 10.35
C LEU A 250 88.95 -17.09 8.83
N ARG A 251 89.67 -17.93 8.07
CA ARG A 251 89.54 -17.96 6.60
C ARG A 251 88.14 -18.32 6.14
N LYS A 252 87.44 -19.23 6.84
CA LYS A 252 86.04 -19.57 6.53
C LYS A 252 85.13 -18.39 6.85
N LEU A 253 85.24 -17.81 8.04
CA LEU A 253 84.44 -16.65 8.47
C LEU A 253 84.61 -15.44 7.53
N ASN A 254 85.85 -15.12 7.13
CA ASN A 254 86.15 -14.01 6.21
C ASN A 254 85.63 -14.21 4.78
N LYS A 255 85.21 -15.43 4.41
CA LYS A 255 84.61 -15.74 3.11
C LYS A 255 83.09 -15.75 3.13
N VAL A 256 82.45 -15.68 4.30
CA VAL A 256 80.99 -15.70 4.39
C VAL A 256 80.44 -14.40 3.80
N GLN A 257 79.50 -14.51 2.86
CA GLN A 257 78.76 -13.37 2.33
C GLN A 257 77.47 -13.19 3.12
N TYR A 258 77.13 -11.94 3.44
CA TYR A 258 75.89 -11.59 4.10
C TYR A 258 75.38 -10.24 3.59
N SER A 259 74.07 -10.03 3.61
CA SER A 259 73.45 -8.73 3.30
C SER A 259 73.28 -7.93 4.59
N ALA A 260 73.85 -6.72 4.62
CA ALA A 260 73.62 -5.75 5.69
C ALA A 260 72.29 -4.98 5.53
N ARG A 261 71.58 -5.16 4.40
CA ARG A 261 70.29 -4.51 4.13
C ARG A 261 69.14 -5.50 4.29
N PRO A 262 67.96 -5.07 4.76
CA PRO A 262 66.75 -5.88 4.78
C PRO A 262 66.42 -6.44 3.39
N GLY A 263 66.06 -7.72 3.32
CA GLY A 263 65.72 -8.42 2.06
C GLY A 263 64.33 -8.09 1.51
N VAL A 264 63.52 -7.33 2.25
CA VAL A 264 62.18 -6.90 1.84
C VAL A 264 62.02 -5.40 2.05
N ASN A 265 61.21 -4.75 1.21
CA ASN A 265 60.82 -3.35 1.38
C ASN A 265 59.67 -3.19 2.40
N ASP A 266 59.42 -1.96 2.82
CA ASP A 266 58.35 -1.54 3.74
C ASP A 266 57.10 -1.00 3.01
N LYS A 267 57.14 -0.84 1.69
CA LYS A 267 56.09 -0.20 0.90
C LYS A 267 54.84 -1.08 0.79
N ILE A 268 53.71 -0.55 1.25
CA ILE A 268 52.36 -1.09 1.06
C ILE A 268 51.43 0.11 0.79
N ARG A 269 50.66 0.07 -0.31
CA ARG A 269 49.76 1.17 -0.68
C ARG A 269 48.40 0.65 -1.11
N PHE A 270 47.34 1.27 -0.61
CA PHE A 270 45.98 1.07 -1.10
C PHE A 270 45.70 1.97 -2.32
N CYS A 271 45.16 1.40 -3.40
CA CYS A 271 44.84 2.10 -4.65
C CYS A 271 43.32 2.08 -4.86
N PRO A 272 42.56 3.07 -4.33
CA PRO A 272 41.09 3.02 -4.27
C PRO A 272 40.40 3.06 -5.64
N GLN A 273 41.06 3.61 -6.66
CA GLN A 273 40.50 3.78 -8.01
C GLN A 273 40.89 2.65 -8.97
N GLU A 274 41.74 1.72 -8.53
CA GLU A 274 42.15 0.59 -9.38
C GLU A 274 41.06 -0.48 -9.38
N LYS A 275 40.72 -0.99 -10.56
CA LYS A 275 39.69 -2.04 -10.72
C LYS A 275 40.17 -3.33 -10.05
N ALA A 276 39.37 -3.85 -9.12
CA ALA A 276 39.64 -5.08 -8.39
C ALA A 276 38.89 -6.30 -8.96
N GLY A 277 38.15 -6.11 -10.06
CA GLY A 277 37.33 -7.14 -10.71
C GLY A 277 35.86 -7.06 -10.27
N GLN A 278 35.21 -8.21 -10.17
CA GLN A 278 33.81 -8.29 -9.76
C GLN A 278 33.63 -9.09 -8.47
N CYS A 279 32.71 -8.63 -7.61
CA CYS A 279 32.24 -9.34 -6.43
C CYS A 279 30.72 -9.41 -6.48
N ARG A 280 30.16 -10.63 -6.39
CA ARG A 280 28.70 -10.87 -6.51
C ARG A 280 28.06 -10.23 -7.76
N GLY A 281 28.82 -10.14 -8.86
CA GLY A 281 28.37 -9.53 -10.12
C GLY A 281 28.51 -8.00 -10.17
N TYR A 282 28.91 -7.34 -9.08
CA TYR A 282 29.18 -5.91 -9.05
C TYR A 282 30.64 -5.62 -9.36
N GLU A 283 30.91 -4.58 -10.15
CA GLU A 283 32.27 -4.10 -10.37
C GLU A 283 32.79 -3.42 -9.10
N ILE A 284 33.98 -3.81 -8.64
CA ILE A 284 34.58 -3.32 -7.40
C ILE A 284 35.93 -2.67 -7.68
N TYR A 285 36.26 -1.67 -6.86
CA TYR A 285 37.47 -0.88 -6.92
C TYR A 285 38.24 -0.98 -5.61
N GLY A 286 39.55 -0.74 -5.65
CA GLY A 286 40.43 -0.81 -4.49
C GLY A 286 41.30 -2.05 -4.49
N THR A 287 42.60 -1.87 -4.69
CA THR A 287 43.62 -2.94 -4.65
C THR A 287 44.72 -2.59 -3.65
N ILE A 288 45.47 -3.59 -3.19
CA ILE A 288 46.71 -3.39 -2.42
C ILE A 288 47.91 -3.63 -3.33
N ASN A 289 48.82 -2.67 -3.37
CA ASN A 289 50.05 -2.76 -4.15
C ASN A 289 51.28 -2.75 -3.23
N THR A 290 52.21 -3.66 -3.50
CA THR A 290 53.48 -3.84 -2.77
C THR A 290 54.71 -3.58 -3.65
N LYS A 291 54.51 -3.27 -4.93
CA LYS A 291 55.58 -2.95 -5.89
C LYS A 291 56.04 -1.50 -5.72
N GLU A 292 57.31 -1.26 -6.02
CA GLU A 292 57.79 0.10 -6.24
C GLU A 292 57.15 0.65 -7.52
N VAL A 293 56.28 1.65 -7.38
CA VAL A 293 55.88 2.47 -8.52
C VAL A 293 57.08 3.33 -8.85
N ASP A 294 57.80 2.98 -9.91
CA ASP A 294 58.84 3.82 -10.51
C ASP A 294 58.15 5.03 -11.17
N PRO A 295 58.30 6.26 -10.64
CA PRO A 295 57.66 7.44 -11.22
C PRO A 295 58.08 7.69 -12.67
N ALA A 296 59.23 7.15 -13.11
CA ALA A 296 59.71 7.27 -14.49
C ALA A 296 58.99 6.35 -15.49
N LYS A 297 58.16 5.40 -15.01
CA LYS A 297 57.38 4.47 -15.85
C LYS A 297 55.87 4.75 -15.85
N CYS A 298 55.43 5.75 -15.10
CA CYS A 298 54.04 6.23 -15.16
C CYS A 298 53.86 7.18 -16.36
N VAL A 299 53.51 6.62 -17.51
CA VAL A 299 53.07 7.43 -18.66
C VAL A 299 51.59 7.74 -18.49
N LEU A 300 51.28 9.02 -18.25
CA LEU A 300 49.92 9.54 -18.39
C LEU A 300 49.59 9.60 -19.89
N GLN A 301 48.80 8.65 -20.39
CA GLN A 301 48.09 8.85 -21.66
C GLN A 301 46.80 9.61 -21.35
N GLY A 302 46.83 10.92 -21.59
CA GLY A 302 45.62 11.73 -21.65
C GLY A 302 44.98 11.62 -23.02
N GLU A 303 43.68 11.35 -23.05
CA GLU A 303 42.79 11.61 -24.19
C GLU A 303 42.36 13.08 -24.21
#